data_AF-A0A6G4V1D4-F1
#
_entry.id   AF-A0A6G4V1D4-F1
#
_cell.length_a   1.000
_cell.length_b   1.000
_cell.length_c   1.000
_cell.angle_alpha   90.00
_cell.angle_beta   90.00
_cell.angle_gamma   90.00
#
_symmetry.space_group_name_H-M   'P 1'
#
loop_
_entity.id
_entity.type
_entity.pdbx_description
1 polymer ?
#
loop_
_entity_poly.entity_id
_entity_poly.type
_entity_poly.pdbx_seq_one_letter_code
_entity_poly.pdbx_strand_id
1 'polypeptide(L)'
;MPFQPEEVRETVLGIIQQLAPEPERFDSAKDLNLVNDLGFHSLALLELAFAIEDDFDLPPIDEETGRGIQTTEQVLEYVLGQLAEQDELVSP
;
A
#
# COMPACT_ATOMS: atom_id res chain seq x y z
N MET A 1 8.17 -14.12 10.25
CA MET A 1 7.25 -14.07 11.42
C MET A 1 5.96 -13.49 10.87
N PRO A 2 4.78 -13.92 11.33
CA PRO A 2 3.55 -13.37 10.79
C PRO A 2 3.43 -11.88 11.16
N PHE A 3 2.91 -11.08 10.25
CA PHE A 3 2.73 -9.64 10.41
C PHE A 3 1.44 -9.34 11.18
N GLN A 4 1.47 -8.35 12.06
CA GLN A 4 0.25 -7.82 12.69
C GLN A 4 -0.44 -6.80 11.78
N PRO A 5 -1.78 -6.76 11.70
CA PRO A 5 -2.49 -5.80 10.87
C PRO A 5 -2.10 -4.33 11.13
N GLU A 6 -1.83 -3.98 12.38
CA GLU A 6 -1.37 -2.65 12.77
C GLU A 6 0.03 -2.34 12.24
N GLU A 7 0.96 -3.31 12.30
CA GLU A 7 2.32 -3.16 11.78
C GLU A 7 2.33 -3.02 10.26
N VAL A 8 1.51 -3.82 9.57
CA VAL A 8 1.31 -3.71 8.11
C VAL A 8 0.79 -2.32 7.77
N ARG A 9 -0.22 -1.84 8.50
CA ARG A 9 -0.79 -0.52 8.29
C ARG A 9 0.24 0.59 8.46
N GLU A 10 1.00 0.60 9.55
CA GLU A 10 2.01 1.63 9.78
C GLU A 10 3.08 1.63 8.69
N THR A 11 3.51 0.43 8.26
CA THR A 11 4.52 0.26 7.22
C THR A 11 4.00 0.73 5.86
N VAL A 12 2.83 0.26 5.41
CA VAL A 12 2.22 0.67 4.14
C VAL A 12 1.99 2.18 4.09
N LEU A 13 1.44 2.77 5.15
CA LEU A 13 1.23 4.21 5.24
C LEU A 13 2.56 4.98 5.22
N GLY A 14 3.61 4.44 5.84
CA GLY A 14 4.96 4.99 5.78
C GLY A 14 5.54 4.99 4.37
N ILE A 15 5.39 3.89 3.63
CA ILE A 15 5.84 3.78 2.23
C ILE A 15 5.10 4.79 1.35
N ILE A 16 3.76 4.85 1.48
CA ILE A 16 2.94 5.80 0.72
C ILE A 16 3.39 7.24 0.99
N GLN A 17 3.62 7.60 2.26
CA GLN A 17 4.08 8.95 2.61
C GLN A 17 5.46 9.27 2.01
N GLN A 18 6.38 8.30 1.98
CA GLN A 18 7.73 8.50 1.46
C GLN A 18 7.75 8.65 -0.07
N LEU A 19 6.89 7.91 -0.78
CA LEU A 19 6.82 7.90 -2.24
C LEU A 19 5.83 8.91 -2.80
N ALA A 20 4.95 9.47 -1.97
CA ALA A 20 4.01 10.50 -2.37
C ALA A 20 4.76 11.74 -2.90
N PRO A 21 4.44 12.22 -4.11
CA PRO A 21 4.99 13.47 -4.62
C PRO A 21 4.61 14.70 -3.77
N GLU A 22 3.44 14.67 -3.12
CA GLU A 22 2.96 15.71 -2.21
C GLU A 22 2.80 15.15 -0.77
N PRO A 23 3.88 14.85 -0.05
CA PRO A 23 3.83 14.21 1.27
C PRO A 23 3.19 15.10 2.34
N GLU A 24 3.20 16.44 2.16
CA GLU A 24 2.49 17.36 3.06
C GLU A 24 0.96 17.20 3.06
N ARG A 25 0.40 16.58 2.01
CA ARG A 25 -1.04 16.29 1.91
C ARG A 25 -1.43 14.98 2.57
N PHE A 26 -0.44 14.17 2.94
CA PHE A 26 -0.67 12.87 3.53
C PHE A 26 -1.26 12.99 4.94
N ASP A 27 -2.33 12.24 5.19
CA ASP A 27 -3.05 12.17 6.45
C ASP A 27 -3.43 10.71 6.72
N SER A 28 -2.69 10.05 7.61
CA SER A 28 -2.87 8.63 7.95
C SER A 28 -4.23 8.29 8.55
N ALA A 29 -5.01 9.30 8.97
CA ALA A 29 -6.34 9.13 9.53
C ALA A 29 -7.46 9.18 8.46
N LYS A 30 -7.13 9.49 7.20
CA LYS A 30 -8.09 9.60 6.10
C LYS A 30 -7.78 8.61 5.00
N ASP A 31 -8.82 8.19 4.29
CA ASP A 31 -8.63 7.55 3.00
C ASP A 31 -8.40 8.62 1.92
N LEU A 32 -7.19 8.66 1.38
CA LEU A 32 -6.76 9.63 0.38
C LEU A 32 -6.62 8.97 -0.98
N ASN A 33 -7.01 9.67 -2.03
CA ASN A 33 -6.77 9.21 -3.39
C ASN A 33 -5.30 9.40 -3.76
N LEU A 34 -4.63 8.32 -4.18
CA LEU A 34 -3.20 8.34 -4.53
C LEU A 34 -2.93 9.40 -5.61
N VAL A 35 -3.73 9.44 -6.67
CA VAL A 35 -3.47 10.34 -7.81
C VAL A 35 -3.98 11.76 -7.52
N ASN A 36 -5.22 11.89 -7.06
CA ASN A 36 -5.88 13.19 -6.93
C ASN A 36 -5.46 13.97 -5.67
N ASP A 37 -5.19 13.28 -4.56
CA ASP A 37 -4.86 13.92 -3.28
C ASP A 37 -3.34 13.93 -3.00
N LEU A 38 -2.64 12.83 -3.30
CA LEU A 38 -1.21 12.68 -3.03
C LEU A 38 -0.31 12.95 -4.24
N GLY A 39 -0.90 13.12 -5.42
CA GLY A 39 -0.18 13.48 -6.65
C GLY A 39 0.55 12.31 -7.33
N PHE A 40 0.25 11.06 -6.98
CA PHE A 40 0.89 9.89 -7.59
C PHE A 40 0.69 9.87 -9.11
N HIS A 41 1.77 9.53 -9.82
CA HIS A 41 1.79 9.33 -11.27
C HIS A 41 2.26 7.92 -11.61
N SER A 42 2.25 7.53 -12.89
CA SER A 42 2.58 6.16 -13.33
C SER A 42 3.89 5.60 -12.77
N LEU A 43 4.95 6.42 -12.71
CA LEU A 43 6.23 6.01 -12.11
C LEU A 43 6.14 5.82 -10.57
N ALA A 44 5.56 6.77 -9.83
CA ALA A 44 5.43 6.68 -8.37
C ALA A 44 4.50 5.52 -7.94
N LEU A 45 3.45 5.24 -8.73
CA LEU A 45 2.59 4.06 -8.50
C LEU A 45 3.35 2.75 -8.70
N LEU A 46 4.22 2.70 -9.72
CA LEU A 46 5.07 1.55 -9.95
C LEU A 46 6.11 1.38 -8.83
N GLU A 47 6.72 2.47 -8.38
CA GLU A 47 7.64 2.46 -7.23
C GLU A 47 6.95 2.03 -5.94
N LEU A 48 5.70 2.47 -5.73
CA LEU A 48 4.88 2.03 -4.58
C LEU A 48 4.61 0.54 -4.63
N ALA A 49 4.21 0.01 -5.78
CA ALA A 49 4.01 -1.43 -5.96
C ALA A 49 5.28 -2.21 -5.62
N PHE A 50 6.42 -1.82 -6.19
CA PHE A 50 7.69 -2.49 -5.92
C PHE A 50 8.14 -2.40 -4.46
N ALA A 51 7.97 -1.25 -3.80
CA ALA A 51 8.32 -1.10 -2.40
C ALA A 51 7.48 -2.01 -1.49
N ILE A 52 6.18 -2.10 -1.76
CA ILE A 52 5.28 -3.00 -1.02
C ILE A 52 5.62 -4.47 -1.30
N GLU A 53 5.87 -4.83 -2.55
CA GLU A 53 6.27 -6.18 -2.94
C GLU A 53 7.55 -6.62 -2.22
N ASP A 54 8.57 -5.76 -2.16
CA ASP A 54 9.86 -6.04 -1.52
C ASP A 54 9.76 -6.09 0.02
N ASP A 55 9.02 -5.16 0.64
CA ASP A 55 8.90 -5.09 2.11
C ASP A 55 8.09 -6.27 2.69
N PHE A 56 7.14 -6.80 1.94
CA PHE A 56 6.22 -7.86 2.39
C PHE A 56 6.36 -9.19 1.64
N ASP A 57 7.37 -9.34 0.78
CA ASP A 57 7.62 -10.52 -0.08
C ASP A 57 6.36 -10.94 -0.89
N LEU A 58 5.61 -9.95 -1.38
CA LEU A 58 4.36 -10.20 -2.11
C LEU A 58 4.62 -10.52 -3.59
N PRO A 59 3.71 -11.28 -4.23
CA PRO A 59 3.76 -11.45 -5.68
C PRO A 59 3.59 -10.10 -6.40
N PRO A 60 4.13 -9.96 -7.62
CA PRO A 60 4.00 -8.74 -8.41
C PRO A 60 2.55 -8.35 -8.64
N ILE A 61 2.23 -7.07 -8.46
CA ILE A 61 0.89 -6.53 -8.70
C ILE A 61 0.65 -6.47 -10.21
N ASP A 62 -0.40 -7.15 -10.69
CA ASP A 62 -0.79 -7.10 -12.09
C ASP A 62 -1.43 -5.76 -12.47
N GLU A 63 -1.44 -5.43 -13.77
CA GLU A 63 -1.98 -4.16 -14.26
C GLU A 63 -3.47 -3.95 -13.94
N GLU A 64 -4.28 -5.01 -13.88
CA GLU A 64 -5.71 -4.90 -13.60
C GLU A 64 -5.91 -4.52 -12.12
N THR A 65 -5.24 -5.23 -11.22
CA THR A 65 -5.23 -4.96 -9.78
C THR A 65 -4.68 -3.56 -9.49
N GLY A 66 -3.53 -3.20 -10.05
CA GLY A 66 -2.92 -1.88 -9.86
C GLY A 66 -3.79 -0.71 -10.33
N ARG A 67 -4.61 -0.91 -11.38
CA ARG A 67 -5.58 0.10 -11.84
C ARG A 67 -6.82 0.19 -10.93
N GLY A 68 -7.16 -0.91 -10.25
CA GLY A 68 -8.24 -0.95 -9.26
C GLY A 68 -7.90 -0.18 -7.98
N ILE A 69 -6.62 -0.10 -7.63
CA ILE A 69 -6.12 0.58 -6.44
C ILE A 69 -5.96 2.07 -6.72
N GLN A 70 -6.80 2.87 -6.09
CA GLN A 70 -6.86 4.33 -6.24
C GLN A 70 -6.70 5.07 -4.92
N THR A 71 -6.92 4.42 -3.78
CA THR A 71 -6.89 5.05 -2.47
C THR A 71 -5.94 4.34 -1.51
N THR A 72 -5.52 5.05 -0.47
CA THR A 72 -4.62 4.52 0.57
C THR A 72 -5.20 3.33 1.31
N GLU A 73 -6.52 3.31 1.54
CA GLU A 73 -7.21 2.19 2.18
C GLU A 73 -7.21 0.96 1.26
N GLN A 74 -7.42 1.14 -0.05
CA GLN A 74 -7.37 0.04 -1.02
C GLN A 74 -5.99 -0.61 -1.13
N VAL A 75 -4.91 0.18 -1.03
CA VAL A 75 -3.54 -0.36 -0.97
C VAL A 75 -3.40 -1.25 0.28
N LEU A 76 -3.85 -0.75 1.43
CA LEU A 76 -3.77 -1.48 2.69
C LEU A 76 -4.59 -2.77 2.67
N GLU A 77 -5.84 -2.70 2.19
CA GLU A 77 -6.71 -3.86 2.04
C GLU A 77 -6.10 -4.91 1.12
N TYR A 78 -5.48 -4.48 0.02
CA TYR A 78 -4.78 -5.38 -0.90
C TYR A 78 -3.62 -6.12 -0.21
N VAL A 79 -2.75 -5.39 0.49
CA VAL A 79 -1.60 -5.99 1.20
C VAL A 79 -2.07 -6.95 2.29
N LEU A 80 -3.06 -6.56 3.11
CA LEU A 80 -3.62 -7.43 4.13
C LEU A 80 -4.26 -8.69 3.53
N GLY A 81 -4.96 -8.55 2.40
CA GLY A 81 -5.52 -9.68 1.67
C GLY A 81 -4.46 -10.65 1.18
N GLN A 82 -3.37 -10.14 0.58
CA GLN A 82 -2.26 -10.97 0.11
C GLN A 82 -1.54 -11.68 1.27
N LEU A 83 -1.27 -10.99 2.37
CA LEU A 83 -0.66 -11.60 3.55
C LEU A 83 -1.55 -12.67 4.19
N ALA A 84 -2.87 -12.45 4.19
CA ALA A 84 -3.84 -13.45 4.67
C ALA A 84 -3.88 -14.69 3.76
N GLU A 85 -3.80 -14.52 2.44
CA GLU A 85 -3.71 -15.62 1.48
C GLU A 85 -2.43 -16.45 1.64
N GLN A 86 -1.35 -15.83 2.11
CA GLN A 86 -0.06 -16.47 2.35
C GLN A 86 0.07 -17.09 3.77
N ASP A 87 -0.98 -17.06 4.60
CA ASP A 87 -0.95 -17.46 6.02
C ASP A 87 0.10 -16.67 6.85
N GLU A 88 0.51 -15.49 6.37
CA GLU A 88 1.48 -14.61 7.03
C GLU A 88 0.82 -13.51 7.86
N LEU A 89 -0.49 -13.34 7.77
CA LEU A 89 -1.24 -12.40 8.61
C LEU A 89 -1.68 -13.08 9.91
N VAL A 90 -1.36 -12.49 11.06
CA VAL A 90 -1.90 -12.95 12.34
C VAL A 90 -3.40 -12.63 12.38
N SER A 91 -4.22 -13.67 12.55
CA SER A 91 -5.64 -13.48 12.87
C SER A 91 -5.78 -13.01 14.33
N PRO A 92 -6.57 -11.95 14.60
CA PRO A 92 -6.81 -11.46 15.96
C PRO A 92 -7.56 -12.47 16.85
#